data_AF-A0A2B4R8J6-F1
#
_entry.id   AF-A0A2B4R8J6-F1
#
_cell.length_a   1.000
_cell.length_b   1.000
_cell.length_c   1.000
_cell.angle_alpha   90.00
_cell.angle_beta   90.00
_cell.angle_gamma   90.00
#
_symmetry.space_group_name_H-M   'P 1'
#
loop_
_entity.id
_entity.type
_entity.pdbx_description
1 polymer ?
#
loop_
_entity_poly.entity_id
_entity_poly.type
_entity_poly.pdbx_seq_one_letter_code
_entity_poly.pdbx_strand_id
1 'polypeptide(L)'
;MEGGTQERFEEQACSPSLVGGLQQQAIYLSASNLVLSLTAFLGNSLILTALHKESSLHPPSKLLFRCLVTTDLLVGLVSQPLFSTHWMCVVYEQWSLCRLAFDAFSMTSYALCSVSLFTMTAISMDRLLALLLGLRYRQIVTLKRTYIIVATIWVVSGVAALCEPLDGRITDWYGTMITLSCSMMTIASYTKIFRTLSRHQAQVQDHFQQQPSQPNALNVAQYRKAVSSTLWVQLALVVCYVPFSIVEVVMTYSKTYSSNFVVSWGIAVALIYCNSTLNPFLYCWKSSEADNQTSTLPPMELDSSRVQHSYQHILR
;
A
#
# COMPACT_ATOMS: atom_id res chain seq x y z
N MET A 1 10.04 38.10 9.25
CA MET A 1 10.28 37.69 7.86
C MET A 1 11.61 36.96 7.86
N GLU A 2 11.60 35.64 7.82
CA GLU A 2 12.79 34.81 7.58
C GLU A 2 12.30 33.39 7.26
N GLY A 3 11.92 33.20 5.99
CA GLY A 3 11.56 31.90 5.41
C GLY A 3 12.79 31.28 4.76
N GLY A 4 13.76 30.82 5.56
CA GLY A 4 15.08 30.41 5.06
C GLY A 4 15.62 29.10 5.65
N THR A 5 14.81 28.04 5.74
CA THR A 5 15.29 26.77 6.32
C THR A 5 15.09 25.52 5.45
N GLN A 6 14.23 25.52 4.43
CA GLN A 6 14.08 24.37 3.52
C GLN A 6 15.12 24.37 2.38
N GLU A 7 15.55 25.53 1.89
CA GLU A 7 16.64 25.66 0.90
C GLU A 7 17.92 24.93 1.34
N ARG A 8 18.11 24.72 2.66
CA ARG A 8 19.29 24.08 3.22
C ARG A 8 19.41 22.58 2.89
N PHE A 9 18.31 21.81 2.80
CA PHE A 9 18.42 20.35 2.52
C PHE A 9 18.62 20.06 1.02
N GLU A 10 17.85 20.71 0.15
CA GLU A 10 17.95 20.57 -1.30
C GLU A 10 19.33 21.04 -1.83
N GLU A 11 19.82 22.18 -1.36
CA GLU A 11 21.15 22.68 -1.71
C GLU A 11 22.27 21.75 -1.20
N GLN A 12 22.07 21.09 -0.04
CA GLN A 12 23.06 20.19 0.55
C GLN A 12 23.02 18.78 -0.04
N ALA A 13 21.85 18.28 -0.44
CA ALA A 13 21.66 16.96 -1.07
C ALA A 13 22.35 16.86 -2.42
N CYS A 14 22.46 17.98 -3.16
CA CYS A 14 23.19 18.09 -4.41
C CYS A 14 24.42 19.01 -4.27
N SER A 15 25.31 18.72 -3.30
CA SER A 15 26.53 19.49 -3.06
C SER A 15 27.83 18.67 -3.15
N PRO A 16 28.98 19.30 -3.49
CA PRO A 16 30.29 18.65 -3.52
C PRO A 16 30.71 18.03 -2.18
N SER A 17 30.14 18.50 -1.07
CA SER A 17 30.43 18.00 0.28
C SER A 17 30.02 16.53 0.50
N LEU A 18 29.16 15.97 -0.36
CA LEU A 18 28.68 14.58 -0.28
C LEU A 18 29.56 13.56 -1.02
N VAL A 19 30.40 13.99 -1.96
CA VAL A 19 31.04 13.11 -2.96
C VAL A 19 32.03 12.13 -2.32
N GLY A 20 32.86 12.58 -1.38
CA GLY A 20 34.00 11.79 -0.89
C GLY A 20 33.65 10.62 0.06
N GLY A 21 32.51 10.70 0.77
CA GLY A 21 32.14 9.70 1.79
C GLY A 21 30.92 8.84 1.46
N LEU A 22 30.04 9.31 0.57
CA LEU A 22 28.76 8.67 0.27
C LEU A 22 28.71 7.90 -1.05
N GLN A 23 29.74 8.01 -1.91
CA GLN A 23 29.73 7.42 -3.25
C GLN A 23 29.32 5.93 -3.27
N GLN A 24 29.93 5.12 -2.41
CA GLN A 24 29.62 3.69 -2.37
C GLN A 24 28.17 3.43 -1.90
N GLN A 25 27.69 4.19 -0.92
CA GLN A 25 26.30 4.09 -0.43
C GLN A 25 25.29 4.54 -1.50
N ALA A 26 25.59 5.62 -2.23
CA ALA A 26 24.78 6.13 -3.33
C ALA A 26 24.66 5.10 -4.48
N ILE A 27 25.77 4.44 -4.84
CA ILE A 27 25.78 3.37 -5.85
C ILE A 27 24.90 2.21 -5.40
N TYR A 28 25.04 1.74 -4.16
CA TYR A 28 24.20 0.65 -3.64
C TYR A 28 22.71 1.02 -3.56
N LEU A 29 22.39 2.23 -3.09
CA LEU A 29 21.01 2.73 -3.03
C LEU A 29 20.39 2.85 -4.42
N SER A 30 21.12 3.36 -5.40
CA SER A 30 20.65 3.48 -6.77
C SER A 30 20.43 2.11 -7.42
N ALA A 31 21.41 1.19 -7.30
CA ALA A 31 21.31 -0.15 -7.87
C ALA A 31 20.16 -0.97 -7.26
N SER A 32 20.01 -0.94 -5.92
CA SER A 32 18.91 -1.63 -5.24
C SER A 32 17.55 -1.07 -5.65
N ASN A 33 17.40 0.25 -5.80
CA ASN A 33 16.15 0.86 -6.23
C ASN A 33 15.81 0.56 -7.70
N LEU A 34 16.78 0.38 -8.58
CA LEU A 34 16.53 -0.07 -9.96
C LEU A 34 15.97 -1.50 -9.98
N VAL A 35 16.50 -2.40 -9.14
CA VAL A 35 15.97 -3.76 -9.01
C VAL A 35 14.55 -3.74 -8.44
N LEU A 36 14.31 -2.91 -7.42
CA LEU A 36 12.97 -2.73 -6.84
C LEU A 36 11.99 -2.15 -7.88
N SER A 37 12.43 -1.16 -8.67
CA SER A 37 11.65 -0.53 -9.76
C SER A 37 11.17 -1.56 -10.78
N LEU A 38 12.07 -2.40 -11.28
CA LEU A 38 11.72 -3.47 -12.21
C LEU A 38 10.73 -4.47 -11.59
N THR A 39 10.96 -4.83 -10.34
CA THR A 39 10.10 -5.77 -9.60
C THR A 39 8.70 -5.17 -9.38
N ALA A 40 8.61 -3.91 -8.96
CA ALA A 40 7.36 -3.19 -8.77
C ALA A 40 6.59 -3.08 -10.08
N PHE A 41 7.26 -2.64 -11.16
CA PHE A 41 6.60 -2.47 -12.46
C PHE A 41 6.05 -3.80 -13.00
N LEU A 42 6.89 -4.85 -13.06
CA LEU A 42 6.48 -6.14 -13.60
C LEU A 42 5.43 -6.82 -12.72
N GLY A 43 5.67 -6.85 -11.41
CA GLY A 43 4.77 -7.48 -10.45
C GLY A 43 3.39 -6.83 -10.45
N ASN A 44 3.32 -5.50 -10.38
CA ASN A 44 2.05 -4.79 -10.37
C ASN A 44 1.34 -4.83 -11.74
N SER A 45 2.07 -4.88 -12.86
CA SER A 45 1.46 -5.11 -14.18
C SER A 45 0.77 -6.47 -14.28
N LEU A 46 1.37 -7.51 -13.70
CA LEU A 46 0.76 -8.84 -13.63
C LEU A 46 -0.50 -8.85 -12.77
N ILE A 47 -0.47 -8.23 -11.57
CA ILE A 47 -1.67 -8.10 -10.73
C ILE A 47 -2.76 -7.32 -11.45
N LEU A 48 -2.42 -6.22 -12.12
CA LEU A 48 -3.39 -5.40 -12.83
C LEU A 48 -4.09 -6.20 -13.94
N THR A 49 -3.33 -7.03 -14.65
CA THR A 49 -3.86 -7.95 -15.67
C THR A 49 -4.77 -9.01 -15.05
N ALA A 50 -4.37 -9.60 -13.92
CA ALA A 50 -5.19 -10.57 -13.19
C ALA A 50 -6.50 -9.94 -12.68
N LEU A 51 -6.42 -8.73 -12.09
CA LEU A 51 -7.58 -7.93 -11.70
C LEU A 51 -8.44 -7.51 -12.89
N HIS A 52 -7.93 -7.49 -14.11
CA HIS A 52 -8.78 -7.24 -15.27
C HIS A 52 -9.72 -8.43 -15.50
N LYS A 53 -9.18 -9.65 -15.45
CA LYS A 53 -9.90 -10.91 -15.69
C LYS A 53 -10.82 -11.34 -14.55
N GLU A 54 -10.52 -10.92 -13.31
CA GLU A 54 -11.26 -11.35 -12.12
C GLU A 54 -12.67 -10.73 -12.02
N SER A 55 -13.74 -11.49 -12.15
CA SER A 55 -15.13 -10.99 -12.06
C SER A 55 -15.80 -11.22 -10.70
N SER A 56 -15.21 -12.03 -9.80
CA SER A 56 -15.81 -12.40 -8.51
C SER A 56 -15.74 -11.30 -7.46
N LEU A 57 -14.80 -10.36 -7.59
CA LEU A 57 -14.60 -9.27 -6.64
C LEU A 57 -15.72 -8.22 -6.73
N HIS A 58 -16.17 -7.77 -5.56
CA HIS A 58 -17.11 -6.64 -5.46
C HIS A 58 -16.55 -5.42 -6.22
N PRO A 59 -17.29 -4.83 -7.19
CA PRO A 59 -16.73 -3.83 -8.11
C PRO A 59 -16.11 -2.60 -7.41
N PRO A 60 -16.70 -2.04 -6.34
CA PRO A 60 -16.06 -1.01 -5.51
C PRO A 60 -14.70 -1.39 -4.93
N SER A 61 -14.59 -2.54 -4.26
CA SER A 61 -13.32 -2.99 -3.68
C SER A 61 -12.28 -3.25 -4.77
N LYS A 62 -12.71 -3.82 -5.91
CA LYS A 62 -11.87 -4.04 -7.09
C LYS A 62 -11.28 -2.74 -7.63
N LEU A 63 -12.05 -1.64 -7.62
CA LEU A 63 -11.56 -0.31 -8.02
C LEU A 63 -10.46 0.20 -7.07
N LEU A 64 -10.62 0.03 -5.76
CA LEU A 64 -9.58 0.41 -4.78
C LEU A 64 -8.29 -0.39 -4.98
N PHE A 65 -8.38 -1.70 -5.22
CA PHE A 65 -7.20 -2.52 -5.53
C PHE A 65 -6.52 -2.10 -6.82
N ARG A 66 -7.29 -1.80 -7.87
CA ARG A 66 -6.72 -1.26 -9.12
C ARG A 66 -6.02 0.07 -8.89
N CYS A 67 -6.59 0.95 -8.07
CA CYS A 67 -5.96 2.22 -7.70
C CYS A 67 -4.61 2.00 -7.02
N LEU A 68 -4.55 1.09 -6.03
CA LEU A 68 -3.31 0.77 -5.33
C LEU A 68 -2.23 0.25 -6.29
N VAL A 69 -2.57 -0.79 -7.07
CA VAL A 69 -1.65 -1.42 -8.03
C VAL A 69 -1.20 -0.45 -9.13
N THR A 70 -2.08 0.44 -9.60
CA THR A 70 -1.71 1.48 -10.58
C THR A 70 -0.74 2.48 -9.97
N THR A 71 -0.95 2.86 -8.71
CA THR A 71 -0.06 3.78 -7.99
C THR A 71 1.33 3.15 -7.79
N ASP A 72 1.39 1.89 -7.38
CA ASP A 72 2.65 1.15 -7.21
C ASP A 72 3.39 0.93 -8.54
N LEU A 73 2.66 0.72 -9.64
CA LEU A 73 3.24 0.66 -10.98
C LEU A 73 3.89 2.00 -11.36
N LEU A 74 3.21 3.12 -11.09
CA LEU A 74 3.74 4.46 -11.34
C LEU A 74 4.95 4.78 -10.45
N VAL A 75 4.96 4.32 -9.19
CA VAL A 75 6.14 4.42 -8.32
C VAL A 75 7.33 3.69 -8.94
N GLY A 76 7.13 2.45 -9.40
CA GLY A 76 8.16 1.67 -10.07
C GLY A 76 8.62 2.25 -11.40
N LEU A 77 7.73 2.90 -12.15
CA LEU A 77 8.02 3.45 -13.48
C LEU A 77 8.66 4.86 -13.44
N VAL A 78 8.32 5.68 -12.44
CA VAL A 78 8.67 7.10 -12.41
C VAL A 78 9.50 7.45 -11.18
N SER A 79 8.95 7.27 -9.98
CA SER A 79 9.60 7.76 -8.75
C SER A 79 10.90 7.03 -8.43
N GLN A 80 10.93 5.69 -8.55
CA GLN A 80 12.15 4.92 -8.28
C GLN A 80 13.29 5.21 -9.29
N PRO A 81 13.04 5.29 -10.61
CA PRO A 81 14.07 5.73 -11.57
C PRO A 81 14.58 7.16 -11.31
N LEU A 82 13.70 8.10 -10.94
CA LEU A 82 14.11 9.46 -10.58
C LEU A 82 15.01 9.46 -9.34
N PHE A 83 14.67 8.66 -8.33
CA PHE A 83 15.51 8.48 -7.14
C PHE A 83 16.90 7.90 -7.48
N SER A 84 16.95 6.86 -8.31
CA SER A 84 18.21 6.28 -8.77
C SER A 84 19.03 7.27 -9.61
N THR A 85 18.35 8.11 -10.41
CA THR A 85 18.99 9.18 -11.20
C THR A 85 19.59 10.25 -10.30
N HIS A 86 18.88 10.70 -9.26
CA HIS A 86 19.38 11.64 -8.27
C HIS A 86 20.71 11.15 -7.66
N TRP A 87 20.73 9.92 -7.13
CA TRP A 87 21.95 9.34 -6.56
C TRP A 87 23.09 9.20 -7.57
N MET A 88 22.78 8.87 -8.83
CA MET A 88 23.80 8.80 -9.89
C MET A 88 24.34 10.18 -10.25
N CYS A 89 23.50 11.21 -10.31
CA CYS A 89 23.96 12.57 -10.54
C CYS A 89 24.88 13.08 -9.41
N VAL A 90 24.66 12.65 -8.16
CA VAL A 90 25.59 12.92 -7.04
C VAL A 90 26.95 12.25 -7.28
N VAL A 91 26.97 11.01 -7.77
CA VAL A 91 28.22 10.26 -8.03
C VAL A 91 29.02 10.86 -9.18
N TYR A 92 28.35 11.27 -10.26
CA TYR A 92 28.99 11.87 -11.45
C TYR A 92 29.16 13.39 -11.35
N GLU A 93 28.85 13.99 -10.20
CA GLU A 93 28.99 15.42 -9.94
C GLU A 93 28.17 16.31 -10.91
N GLN A 94 27.02 15.81 -11.36
CA GLN A 94 26.13 16.47 -12.31
C GLN A 94 25.05 17.31 -11.60
N TRP A 95 25.46 18.42 -10.97
CA TRP A 95 24.63 19.17 -10.01
C TRP A 95 23.31 19.74 -10.55
N SER A 96 23.26 20.16 -11.80
CA SER A 96 22.02 20.69 -12.41
C SER A 96 20.97 19.61 -12.62
N LEU A 97 21.38 18.45 -13.15
CA LEU A 97 20.51 17.29 -13.29
C LEU A 97 20.16 16.67 -11.93
N CYS A 98 21.08 16.73 -10.95
CA CYS A 98 20.82 16.29 -9.59
C CYS A 98 19.61 17.01 -8.97
N ARG A 99 19.58 18.35 -9.05
CA ARG A 99 18.46 19.15 -8.53
C ARG A 99 17.16 18.85 -9.25
N LEU A 100 17.17 18.85 -10.59
CA LEU A 100 15.98 18.52 -11.37
C LEU A 100 15.43 17.12 -11.06
N ALA A 101 16.33 16.13 -10.94
CA ALA A 101 15.96 14.76 -10.59
C ALA A 101 15.40 14.67 -9.17
N PHE A 102 15.99 15.40 -8.22
CA PHE A 102 15.51 15.49 -6.84
C PHE A 102 14.13 16.13 -6.78
N ASP A 103 13.93 17.29 -7.37
CA ASP A 103 12.64 18.00 -7.35
C ASP A 103 11.54 17.13 -7.98
N ALA A 104 11.82 16.56 -9.15
CA ALA A 104 10.87 15.66 -9.83
C ALA A 104 10.59 14.40 -9.00
N PHE A 105 11.61 13.83 -8.35
CA PHE A 105 11.46 12.70 -7.44
C PHE A 105 10.58 13.07 -6.26
N SER A 106 10.81 14.21 -5.60
CA SER A 106 10.08 14.63 -4.41
C SER A 106 8.61 14.84 -4.73
N MET A 107 8.29 15.61 -5.79
CA MET A 107 6.91 15.83 -6.23
C MET A 107 6.19 14.51 -6.53
N THR A 108 6.81 13.64 -7.34
CA THR A 108 6.15 12.40 -7.78
C THR A 108 6.00 11.41 -6.63
N SER A 109 7.00 11.31 -5.76
CA SER A 109 6.98 10.43 -4.58
C SER A 109 5.93 10.89 -3.58
N TYR A 110 5.88 12.18 -3.26
CA TYR A 110 4.90 12.72 -2.33
C TYR A 110 3.47 12.45 -2.80
N ALA A 111 3.19 12.72 -4.09
CA ALA A 111 1.89 12.46 -4.69
C ALA A 111 1.52 10.97 -4.61
N LEU A 112 2.38 10.08 -5.10
CA LEU A 112 2.07 8.66 -5.23
C LEU A 112 2.04 7.95 -3.87
N CYS A 113 2.94 8.27 -2.94
CA CYS A 113 2.90 7.74 -1.58
C CYS A 113 1.62 8.18 -0.86
N SER A 114 1.18 9.43 -1.03
CA SER A 114 -0.07 9.91 -0.47
C SER A 114 -1.28 9.17 -1.04
N VAL A 115 -1.34 8.97 -2.37
CA VAL A 115 -2.40 8.17 -3.02
C VAL A 115 -2.40 6.74 -2.48
N SER A 116 -1.25 6.09 -2.38
CA SER A 116 -1.13 4.73 -1.84
C SER A 116 -1.62 4.66 -0.40
N LEU A 117 -1.18 5.58 0.47
CA LEU A 117 -1.56 5.62 1.88
C LEU A 117 -3.09 5.81 2.07
N PHE A 118 -3.69 6.77 1.37
CA PHE A 118 -5.14 6.97 1.43
C PHE A 118 -5.90 5.79 0.86
N THR A 119 -5.41 5.18 -0.22
CA THR A 119 -6.03 4.00 -0.84
C THR A 119 -5.96 2.79 0.10
N MET A 120 -4.81 2.54 0.73
CA MET A 120 -4.65 1.47 1.73
C MET A 120 -5.60 1.67 2.91
N THR A 121 -5.71 2.91 3.41
CA THR A 121 -6.65 3.26 4.49
C THR A 121 -8.11 3.03 4.06
N ALA A 122 -8.46 3.42 2.83
CA ALA A 122 -9.78 3.20 2.26
C ALA A 122 -10.10 1.70 2.11
N ILE A 123 -9.12 0.88 1.71
CA ILE A 123 -9.26 -0.59 1.65
C ILE A 123 -9.52 -1.13 3.06
N SER A 124 -8.80 -0.69 4.09
CA SER A 124 -9.01 -1.12 5.47
C SER A 124 -10.42 -0.77 5.97
N MET A 125 -10.89 0.43 5.66
CA MET A 125 -12.26 0.86 6.00
C MET A 125 -13.32 0.09 5.22
N ASP A 126 -13.10 -0.17 3.93
CA ASP A 126 -13.97 -0.99 3.09
C ASP A 126 -14.14 -2.41 3.68
N ARG A 127 -13.02 -3.01 4.14
CA ARG A 127 -13.04 -4.32 4.83
C ARG A 127 -13.82 -4.27 6.13
N LEU A 128 -13.64 -3.23 6.93
CA LEU A 128 -14.41 -3.05 8.16
C LEU A 128 -15.91 -2.90 7.87
N LEU A 129 -16.29 -2.12 6.85
CA LEU A 129 -17.67 -1.95 6.44
C LEU A 129 -18.29 -3.26 5.93
N ALA A 130 -17.55 -4.03 5.13
CA ALA A 130 -18.00 -5.34 4.65
C ALA A 130 -18.30 -6.29 5.81
N LEU A 131 -17.47 -6.28 6.85
CA LEU A 131 -17.68 -7.08 8.06
C LEU A 131 -18.89 -6.60 8.88
N LEU A 132 -19.00 -5.30 9.12
CA LEU A 132 -20.05 -4.74 10.00
C LEU A 132 -21.44 -4.74 9.35
N LEU A 133 -21.52 -4.56 8.03
CA LEU A 133 -22.79 -4.38 7.32
C LEU A 133 -23.30 -5.67 6.67
N GLY A 134 -22.44 -6.68 6.50
CA GLY A 134 -22.80 -7.99 5.94
C GLY A 134 -23.57 -7.86 4.61
N LEU A 135 -24.81 -8.35 4.58
CA LEU A 135 -25.66 -8.31 3.37
C LEU A 135 -25.99 -6.88 2.89
N ARG A 136 -26.03 -5.89 3.79
CA ARG A 136 -26.31 -4.48 3.44
C ARG A 136 -25.10 -3.77 2.82
N TYR A 137 -23.90 -4.34 2.91
CA TYR A 137 -22.68 -3.75 2.38
C TYR A 137 -22.79 -3.41 0.88
N ARG A 138 -23.34 -4.33 0.06
CA ARG A 138 -23.51 -4.12 -1.39
C ARG A 138 -24.47 -2.97 -1.74
N GLN A 139 -25.40 -2.64 -0.85
CA GLN A 139 -26.34 -1.54 -1.05
C GLN A 139 -25.74 -0.18 -0.66
N ILE A 140 -24.84 -0.19 0.32
CA ILE A 140 -24.26 1.03 0.90
C ILE A 140 -23.02 1.49 0.11
N VAL A 141 -22.13 0.56 -0.20
CA VAL A 141 -20.88 0.81 -0.91
C VAL A 141 -21.11 0.59 -2.39
N THR A 142 -21.20 1.68 -3.16
CA THR A 142 -21.51 1.66 -4.59
C THR A 142 -20.33 2.15 -5.41
N LEU A 143 -20.24 1.66 -6.65
CA LEU A 143 -19.11 1.98 -7.55
C LEU A 143 -18.97 3.48 -7.79
N LYS A 144 -20.09 4.19 -7.98
CA LYS A 144 -20.11 5.64 -8.18
C LYS A 144 -19.49 6.40 -7.01
N ARG A 145 -19.82 6.01 -5.76
CA ARG A 145 -19.26 6.65 -4.56
C ARG A 145 -17.76 6.37 -4.43
N THR A 146 -17.34 5.14 -4.67
CA THR A 146 -15.92 4.77 -4.62
C THR A 146 -15.09 5.47 -5.69
N TYR A 147 -15.65 5.67 -6.89
CA TYR A 147 -14.97 6.46 -7.93
C TYR A 147 -14.73 7.92 -7.48
N ILE A 148 -15.73 8.55 -6.85
CA ILE A 148 -15.57 9.90 -6.28
C ILE A 148 -14.46 9.91 -5.23
N ILE A 149 -14.44 8.93 -4.32
CA ILE A 149 -13.39 8.81 -3.29
C ILE A 149 -12.00 8.71 -3.93
N VAL A 150 -11.82 7.83 -4.92
CA VAL A 150 -10.54 7.68 -5.63
C VAL A 150 -10.15 8.97 -6.32
N ALA A 151 -11.07 9.62 -7.05
CA ALA A 151 -10.79 10.89 -7.71
C ALA A 151 -10.36 11.98 -6.71
N THR A 152 -11.04 12.07 -5.55
CA THR A 152 -10.65 13.02 -4.50
C THR A 152 -9.26 12.73 -3.92
N ILE A 153 -8.90 11.44 -3.74
CA ILE A 153 -7.57 11.05 -3.28
C ILE A 153 -6.50 11.54 -4.27
N TRP A 154 -6.69 11.30 -5.57
CA TRP A 154 -5.74 11.76 -6.59
C TRP A 154 -5.59 13.27 -6.63
N VAL A 155 -6.71 14.00 -6.59
CA VAL A 155 -6.69 15.47 -6.62
C VAL A 155 -6.00 16.04 -5.38
N VAL A 156 -6.37 15.57 -4.18
CA VAL A 156 -5.78 16.06 -2.93
C VAL A 156 -4.29 15.76 -2.87
N SER A 157 -3.86 14.54 -3.21
CA SER A 157 -2.44 14.17 -3.23
C SER A 157 -1.65 14.96 -4.28
N GLY A 158 -2.22 15.17 -5.47
CA GLY A 158 -1.57 15.94 -6.52
C GLY A 158 -1.43 17.42 -6.18
N VAL A 159 -2.48 18.03 -5.62
CA VAL A 159 -2.43 19.43 -5.13
C VAL A 159 -1.42 19.57 -4.01
N ALA A 160 -1.39 18.65 -3.05
CA ALA A 160 -0.44 18.69 -1.95
C ALA A 160 1.01 18.57 -2.45
N ALA A 161 1.28 17.69 -3.42
CA ALA A 161 2.60 17.61 -4.06
C ALA A 161 2.98 18.90 -4.78
N LEU A 162 2.07 19.52 -5.54
CA LEU A 162 2.35 20.80 -6.22
C LEU A 162 2.62 21.96 -5.26
N CYS A 163 2.14 21.86 -4.01
CA CYS A 163 2.39 22.84 -2.96
C CYS A 163 3.71 22.61 -2.21
N GLU A 164 4.35 21.43 -2.37
CA GLU A 164 5.60 21.10 -1.70
C GLU A 164 6.71 22.16 -1.91
N PRO A 165 6.96 22.68 -3.13
CA PRO A 165 8.04 23.66 -3.35
C PRO A 165 7.81 25.01 -2.66
N LEU A 166 6.58 25.30 -2.22
CA LEU A 166 6.24 26.61 -1.62
C LEU A 166 6.75 26.72 -0.19
N ASP A 167 6.60 25.66 0.59
CA ASP A 167 7.13 25.54 1.94
C ASP A 167 7.23 24.05 2.33
N GLY A 168 8.41 23.48 2.15
CA GLY A 168 8.63 22.07 2.46
C GLY A 168 8.49 21.75 3.95
N ARG A 169 8.75 22.68 4.88
CA ARG A 169 8.58 22.41 6.32
C ARG A 169 7.12 22.19 6.65
N ILE A 170 6.25 23.02 6.09
CA ILE A 170 4.80 22.89 6.26
C ILE A 170 4.34 21.56 5.64
N THR A 171 4.85 21.23 4.46
CA THR A 171 4.50 20.02 3.72
C THR A 171 4.92 18.74 4.45
N ASP A 172 6.13 18.70 5.01
CA ASP A 172 6.66 17.60 5.84
C ASP A 172 5.79 17.38 7.08
N TRP A 173 5.40 18.47 7.77
CA TRP A 173 4.50 18.40 8.93
C TRP A 173 3.13 17.84 8.55
N TYR A 174 2.53 18.32 7.46
CA TYR A 174 1.25 17.79 6.99
C TYR A 174 1.37 16.32 6.58
N GLY A 175 2.45 15.95 5.87
CA GLY A 175 2.73 14.57 5.45
C GLY A 175 2.86 13.62 6.64
N THR A 176 3.62 14.03 7.67
CA THR A 176 3.76 13.29 8.92
C THR A 176 2.41 13.13 9.63
N MET A 177 1.64 14.21 9.78
CA MET A 177 0.32 14.15 10.44
C MET A 177 -0.67 13.26 9.70
N ILE A 178 -0.70 13.34 8.37
CA ILE A 178 -1.52 12.48 7.52
C ILE A 178 -1.11 11.02 7.72
N THR A 179 0.19 10.71 7.66
CA THR A 179 0.73 9.35 7.84
C THR A 179 0.35 8.74 9.19
N LEU A 180 0.49 9.50 10.27
CA LEU A 180 0.08 9.08 11.61
C LEU A 180 -1.44 8.85 11.70
N SER A 181 -2.24 9.75 11.16
CA SER A 181 -3.71 9.64 11.17
C SER A 181 -4.20 8.40 10.40
N CYS A 182 -3.67 8.16 9.20
CA CYS A 182 -3.96 6.99 8.37
C CYS A 182 -3.54 5.69 9.06
N SER A 183 -2.37 5.69 9.70
CA SER A 183 -1.89 4.53 10.47
C SER A 183 -2.81 4.23 11.65
N MET A 184 -3.25 5.26 12.40
CA MET A 184 -4.19 5.11 13.51
C MET A 184 -5.56 4.62 13.05
N MET A 185 -6.10 5.20 11.96
CA MET A 185 -7.36 4.76 11.35
C MET A 185 -7.29 3.28 10.93
N THR A 186 -6.20 2.90 10.29
CA THR A 186 -5.95 1.52 9.84
C THR A 186 -5.88 0.57 11.03
N ILE A 187 -5.08 0.88 12.06
CA ILE A 187 -4.98 0.07 13.29
C ILE A 187 -6.33 -0.05 14.01
N ALA A 188 -7.09 1.04 14.13
CA ALA A 188 -8.41 1.03 14.77
C ALA A 188 -9.40 0.15 13.99
N SER A 189 -9.38 0.23 12.66
CA SER A 189 -10.25 -0.60 11.81
C SER A 189 -9.94 -2.08 11.97
N TYR A 190 -8.67 -2.46 12.01
CA TYR A 190 -8.26 -3.85 12.20
C TYR A 190 -8.48 -4.36 13.62
N THR A 191 -8.27 -3.52 14.63
CA THR A 191 -8.61 -3.85 16.01
C THR A 191 -10.10 -4.15 16.15
N LYS A 192 -10.96 -3.36 15.49
CA LYS A 192 -12.40 -3.64 15.44
C LYS A 192 -12.72 -4.92 14.67
N ILE A 193 -12.10 -5.14 13.51
CA ILE A 193 -12.26 -6.38 12.74
C ILE A 193 -11.92 -7.57 13.63
N PHE A 194 -10.74 -7.58 14.24
CA PHE A 194 -10.28 -8.66 15.13
C PHE A 194 -11.22 -8.86 16.31
N ARG A 195 -11.63 -7.80 17.02
CA ARG A 195 -12.55 -7.90 18.15
C ARG A 195 -13.93 -8.41 17.77
N THR A 196 -14.51 -7.92 16.68
CA THR A 196 -15.83 -8.38 16.19
C THR A 196 -15.75 -9.84 15.80
N LEU A 197 -14.68 -10.23 15.12
CA LEU A 197 -14.41 -11.60 14.71
C LEU A 197 -14.22 -12.54 15.93
N SER A 198 -13.43 -12.15 16.94
CA SER A 198 -13.26 -12.92 18.18
C SER A 198 -14.56 -13.04 18.99
N ARG A 199 -15.42 -12.01 18.99
CA ARG A 199 -16.73 -12.08 19.63
C ARG A 199 -17.66 -13.07 18.94
N HIS A 200 -17.69 -13.06 17.61
CA HIS A 200 -18.41 -14.08 16.85
C HIS A 200 -17.87 -15.48 17.15
N GLN A 201 -16.54 -15.67 17.27
CA GLN A 201 -15.98 -16.95 17.67
C GLN A 201 -16.47 -17.38 19.06
N ALA A 202 -16.46 -16.50 20.05
CA ALA A 202 -16.93 -16.81 21.40
C ALA A 202 -18.42 -17.20 21.40
N GLN A 203 -19.27 -16.47 20.67
CA GLN A 203 -20.70 -16.75 20.58
C GLN A 203 -21.02 -18.07 19.86
N VAL A 204 -20.28 -18.38 18.80
CA VAL A 204 -20.49 -19.63 18.05
C VAL A 204 -19.94 -20.82 18.84
N GLN A 205 -18.83 -20.68 19.58
CA GLN A 205 -18.32 -21.71 20.50
C GLN A 205 -19.30 -22.06 21.63
N ASP A 206 -20.00 -21.05 22.17
CA ASP A 206 -21.05 -21.24 23.18
C ASP A 206 -22.26 -22.02 22.61
N HIS A 207 -22.65 -21.73 21.36
CA HIS A 207 -23.67 -22.52 20.64
C HIS A 207 -23.20 -23.93 20.26
N PHE A 208 -21.90 -24.17 20.05
CA PHE A 208 -21.34 -25.47 19.69
C PHE A 208 -21.36 -26.49 20.83
N GLN A 209 -21.49 -26.07 22.09
CA GLN A 209 -21.62 -26.99 23.20
C GLN A 209 -22.94 -27.80 23.16
N GLN A 210 -23.88 -27.44 22.27
CA GLN A 210 -25.18 -28.11 22.13
C GLN A 210 -25.35 -29.00 20.88
N GLN A 211 -24.46 -28.99 19.85
CA GLN A 211 -24.68 -29.85 18.67
C GLN A 211 -23.41 -30.20 17.86
N PRO A 212 -23.11 -31.51 17.61
CA PRO A 212 -21.95 -31.94 16.84
C PRO A 212 -22.31 -32.10 15.36
N SER A 213 -21.89 -31.17 14.50
CA SER A 213 -21.85 -31.42 13.06
C SER A 213 -20.72 -30.67 12.36
N GLN A 214 -20.19 -31.30 11.31
CA GLN A 214 -18.87 -31.09 10.71
C GLN A 214 -18.74 -30.03 9.57
N PRO A 215 -19.66 -29.09 9.25
CA PRO A 215 -19.46 -28.16 8.14
C PRO A 215 -18.65 -26.89 8.50
N ASN A 216 -18.34 -26.65 9.78
CA ASN A 216 -17.86 -25.33 10.23
C ASN A 216 -16.35 -25.13 10.34
N ALA A 217 -15.53 -26.20 10.22
CA ALA A 217 -14.08 -26.05 10.10
C ALA A 217 -13.68 -25.27 8.83
N LEU A 218 -14.49 -25.39 7.76
CA LEU A 218 -14.34 -24.64 6.51
C LEU A 218 -14.54 -23.12 6.72
N ASN A 219 -15.52 -22.73 7.53
CA ASN A 219 -15.81 -21.34 7.86
C ASN A 219 -14.70 -20.69 8.72
N VAL A 220 -14.10 -21.45 9.65
CA VAL A 220 -12.95 -20.99 10.46
C VAL A 220 -11.66 -20.87 9.63
N ALA A 221 -11.46 -21.73 8.63
CA ALA A 221 -10.34 -21.64 7.70
C ALA A 221 -10.45 -20.42 6.76
N GLN A 222 -11.63 -20.19 6.18
CA GLN A 222 -11.91 -18.98 5.38
C GLN A 222 -11.74 -17.69 6.21
N TYR A 223 -12.09 -17.75 7.50
CA TYR A 223 -11.89 -16.69 8.50
C TYR A 223 -10.40 -16.38 8.77
N ARG A 224 -9.56 -17.40 9.02
CA ARG A 224 -8.12 -17.22 9.27
C ARG A 224 -7.40 -16.68 8.02
N LYS A 225 -7.88 -17.07 6.83
CA LYS A 225 -7.38 -16.63 5.52
C LYS A 225 -7.68 -15.15 5.24
N ALA A 226 -8.89 -14.69 5.58
CA ALA A 226 -9.28 -13.28 5.45
C ALA A 226 -8.47 -12.38 6.40
N VAL A 227 -8.22 -12.81 7.65
CA VAL A 227 -7.44 -12.05 8.63
C VAL A 227 -5.94 -12.05 8.30
N SER A 228 -5.36 -13.20 7.93
CA SER A 228 -3.93 -13.33 7.60
C SER A 228 -3.50 -12.47 6.41
N SER A 229 -4.24 -12.54 5.30
CA SER A 229 -3.97 -11.73 4.09
C SER A 229 -4.04 -10.22 4.35
N THR A 230 -4.69 -9.80 5.42
CA THR A 230 -4.95 -8.39 5.73
C THR A 230 -3.96 -7.83 6.78
N LEU A 231 -3.43 -8.69 7.66
CA LEU A 231 -2.34 -8.36 8.59
C LEU A 231 -1.02 -8.08 7.86
N TRP A 232 -0.75 -8.75 6.75
CA TRP A 232 0.47 -8.50 5.96
C TRP A 232 0.48 -7.11 5.31
N VAL A 233 -0.66 -6.64 4.79
CA VAL A 233 -0.80 -5.29 4.25
C VAL A 233 -0.57 -4.24 5.36
N GLN A 234 -1.06 -4.52 6.58
CA GLN A 234 -0.85 -3.67 7.75
C GLN A 234 0.61 -3.67 8.23
N LEU A 235 1.25 -4.85 8.24
CA LEU A 235 2.66 -4.98 8.59
C LEU A 235 3.54 -4.24 7.58
N ALA A 236 3.26 -4.38 6.29
CA ALA A 236 3.97 -3.65 5.23
C ALA A 236 3.83 -2.13 5.41
N LEU A 237 2.63 -1.63 5.71
CA LEU A 237 2.42 -0.20 5.98
C LEU A 237 3.24 0.29 7.17
N VAL A 238 3.23 -0.44 8.29
CA VAL A 238 3.98 -0.05 9.51
C VAL A 238 5.48 -0.11 9.27
N VAL A 239 5.97 -1.22 8.71
CA VAL A 239 7.41 -1.45 8.51
C VAL A 239 8.01 -0.50 7.47
N CYS A 240 7.23 -0.12 6.44
CA CYS A 240 7.75 0.72 5.36
C CYS A 240 7.60 2.22 5.63
N TYR A 241 6.52 2.69 6.26
CA TYR A 241 6.26 4.13 6.43
C TYR A 241 6.72 4.71 7.78
N VAL A 242 6.75 3.91 8.85
CA VAL A 242 7.19 4.40 10.18
C VAL A 242 8.66 4.81 10.20
N PRO A 243 9.62 4.04 9.63
CA PRO A 243 11.02 4.46 9.62
C PRO A 243 11.24 5.79 8.91
N PHE A 244 10.54 6.02 7.80
CA PHE A 244 10.60 7.29 7.08
C PHE A 244 10.06 8.45 7.91
N SER A 245 8.89 8.28 8.54
CA SER A 245 8.32 9.31 9.42
C SER A 245 9.27 9.67 10.57
N ILE A 246 10.00 8.69 11.12
CA ILE A 246 10.99 8.93 12.18
C ILE A 246 12.18 9.72 11.64
N VAL A 247 12.74 9.32 10.50
CA VAL A 247 13.91 9.98 9.91
C VAL A 247 13.58 11.43 9.54
N GLU A 248 12.42 11.68 8.95
CA GLU A 248 11.93 13.01 8.59
C GLU A 248 11.81 13.91 9.83
N VAL A 249 11.10 13.46 10.87
CA VAL A 249 10.98 14.19 12.14
C VAL A 249 12.35 14.49 12.75
N VAL A 250 13.23 13.48 12.84
CA VAL A 250 14.57 13.65 13.40
C VAL A 250 15.37 14.68 12.60
N MET A 251 15.31 14.65 11.27
CA MET A 251 16.00 15.62 10.41
C MET A 251 15.45 17.04 10.58
N THR A 252 14.13 17.22 10.63
CA THR A 252 13.50 18.54 10.84
C THR A 252 13.90 19.18 12.16
N TYR A 253 14.08 18.37 13.22
CA TYR A 253 14.48 18.87 14.54
C TYR A 253 16.01 18.98 14.72
N SER A 254 16.77 18.15 14.01
CA SER A 254 18.22 18.24 14.03
C SER A 254 18.67 19.49 13.29
N LYS A 255 19.28 20.44 13.99
CA LYS A 255 19.89 21.65 13.37
C LYS A 255 21.21 21.35 12.65
N THR A 256 21.60 20.08 12.57
CA THR A 256 22.93 19.65 12.15
C THR A 256 22.81 18.69 10.97
N TYR A 257 23.39 19.06 9.84
CA TYR A 257 23.50 18.20 8.67
C TYR A 257 24.64 17.20 8.87
N SER A 258 24.37 15.91 8.66
CA SER A 258 25.36 14.84 8.73
C SER A 258 25.15 13.90 7.54
N SER A 259 26.25 13.40 6.99
CA SER A 259 26.27 12.34 5.97
C SER A 259 25.40 11.13 6.38
N ASN A 260 25.35 10.81 7.67
CA ASN A 260 24.54 9.70 8.19
C ASN A 260 23.03 9.92 8.04
N PHE A 261 22.56 11.18 8.15
CA PHE A 261 21.14 11.51 7.96
C PHE A 261 20.73 11.33 6.50
N VAL A 262 21.57 11.75 5.56
CA VAL A 262 21.32 11.57 4.12
C VAL A 262 21.20 10.09 3.75
N VAL A 263 22.10 9.25 4.27
CA VAL A 263 22.06 7.80 4.03
C VAL A 263 20.82 7.18 4.66
N SER A 264 20.49 7.57 5.89
CA SER A 264 19.32 7.07 6.60
C SER A 264 18.02 7.46 5.89
N TRP A 265 17.94 8.67 5.35
CA TRP A 265 16.83 9.10 4.50
C TRP A 265 16.75 8.25 3.23
N GLY A 266 17.87 8.02 2.55
CA GLY A 266 17.91 7.19 1.35
C GLY A 266 17.45 5.74 1.61
N ILE A 267 17.87 5.16 2.74
CA ILE A 267 17.42 3.82 3.18
C ILE A 267 15.91 3.84 3.51
N ALA A 268 15.42 4.87 4.20
CA ALA A 268 14.01 4.97 4.56
C ALA A 268 13.12 5.09 3.32
N VAL A 269 13.53 5.87 2.32
CA VAL A 269 12.85 5.95 1.01
C VAL A 269 12.84 4.59 0.31
N ALA A 270 13.97 3.90 0.27
CA ALA A 270 14.03 2.55 -0.31
C ALA A 270 13.09 1.57 0.39
N LEU A 271 12.98 1.65 1.73
CA LEU A 271 12.03 0.85 2.52
C LEU A 271 10.57 1.18 2.20
N ILE A 272 10.22 2.45 1.98
CA ILE A 272 8.88 2.83 1.48
C ILE A 272 8.60 2.12 0.16
N TYR A 273 9.53 2.15 -0.79
CA TYR A 273 9.30 1.55 -2.11
C TYR A 273 9.27 0.03 -2.12
N CYS A 274 9.92 -0.62 -1.15
CA CYS A 274 9.71 -2.04 -0.92
C CYS A 274 8.23 -2.39 -0.66
N ASN A 275 7.43 -1.48 -0.11
CA ASN A 275 5.98 -1.72 0.05
C ASN A 275 5.31 -1.99 -1.31
N SER A 276 5.68 -1.23 -2.34
CA SER A 276 5.14 -1.38 -3.70
C SER A 276 5.59 -2.67 -4.39
N THR A 277 6.75 -3.23 -4.03
CA THR A 277 7.24 -4.52 -4.56
C THR A 277 6.67 -5.73 -3.83
N LEU A 278 6.18 -5.57 -2.60
CA LEU A 278 5.61 -6.64 -1.77
C LEU A 278 4.16 -6.98 -2.16
N ASN A 279 3.42 -6.04 -2.75
CA ASN A 279 2.01 -6.23 -3.14
C ASN A 279 1.74 -7.43 -4.09
N PRO A 280 2.57 -7.70 -5.12
CA PRO A 280 2.48 -8.92 -5.95
C PRO A 280 2.60 -10.22 -5.17
N PHE A 281 3.53 -10.30 -4.22
CA PHE A 281 3.73 -11.49 -3.40
C PHE A 281 2.52 -11.76 -2.51
N LEU A 282 1.86 -10.71 -2.00
CA LEU A 282 0.61 -10.83 -1.24
C LEU A 282 -0.54 -11.38 -2.08
N TYR A 283 -0.63 -10.97 -3.35
CA TYR A 283 -1.64 -11.49 -4.28
C TYR A 283 -1.36 -12.93 -4.71
N CYS A 284 -0.13 -13.25 -5.08
CA CYS A 284 0.27 -14.61 -5.50
C CYS A 284 0.16 -15.62 -4.35
N TRP A 285 0.54 -15.23 -3.13
CA TRP A 285 0.30 -16.06 -1.95
C TRP A 285 -1.20 -16.36 -1.80
N LYS A 286 -2.04 -15.32 -1.94
CA LYS A 286 -3.49 -15.45 -1.77
C LYS A 286 -4.13 -16.35 -2.82
N SER A 287 -3.68 -16.31 -4.07
CA SER A 287 -4.17 -17.17 -5.15
C SER A 287 -3.65 -18.61 -5.02
N SER A 288 -2.36 -18.80 -4.70
CA SER A 288 -1.78 -20.13 -4.48
C SER A 288 -2.47 -20.89 -3.35
N GLU A 289 -2.89 -20.19 -2.31
CA GLU A 289 -3.64 -20.77 -1.20
C GLU A 289 -5.09 -21.11 -1.60
N ALA A 290 -5.66 -20.45 -2.62
CA ALA A 290 -6.99 -20.80 -3.16
C ALA A 290 -6.93 -22.07 -4.01
N ASP A 291 -5.87 -22.23 -4.80
CA ASP A 291 -5.66 -23.42 -5.64
C ASP A 291 -5.40 -24.66 -4.78
N ASN A 292 -4.58 -24.56 -3.73
CA ASN A 292 -4.26 -25.68 -2.83
C ASN A 292 -5.48 -26.24 -2.06
N GLN A 293 -6.54 -25.43 -1.94
CA GLN A 293 -7.80 -25.80 -1.29
C GLN A 293 -8.77 -26.50 -2.24
N THR A 294 -8.65 -26.24 -3.54
CA THR A 294 -9.42 -26.93 -4.59
C THR A 294 -8.88 -28.35 -4.81
N SER A 295 -7.58 -28.55 -4.61
CA SER A 295 -6.89 -29.84 -4.70
C SER A 295 -7.11 -30.77 -3.50
N THR A 296 -7.61 -30.25 -2.36
CA THR A 296 -7.81 -31.01 -1.12
C THR A 296 -9.27 -31.44 -0.89
N LEU A 297 -10.19 -31.02 -1.76
CA LEU A 297 -11.55 -31.58 -1.83
C LEU A 297 -11.52 -32.81 -2.77
N PRO A 298 -11.99 -34.00 -2.34
CA PRO A 298 -12.08 -35.13 -3.25
C PRO A 298 -13.05 -34.78 -4.40
N PRO A 299 -12.85 -35.33 -5.60
CA PRO A 299 -13.72 -35.07 -6.73
C PRO A 299 -15.11 -35.62 -6.39
N MET A 300 -16.01 -34.73 -5.98
CA MET A 300 -17.42 -35.06 -5.85
C MET A 300 -17.93 -35.18 -7.28
N GLU A 301 -18.16 -36.41 -7.75
CA GLU A 301 -18.85 -36.69 -9.00
C GLU A 301 -20.16 -35.89 -9.03
N LEU A 302 -20.15 -34.77 -9.74
CA LEU A 302 -21.36 -34.02 -10.03
C LEU A 302 -22.15 -34.82 -11.08
N ASP A 303 -23.08 -35.64 -10.61
CA ASP A 303 -24.16 -36.19 -11.43
C ASP A 303 -25.00 -35.02 -11.98
N SER A 304 -24.72 -34.67 -13.24
CA SER A 304 -25.33 -33.57 -14.00
C SER A 304 -26.86 -33.65 -14.14
N SER A 305 -27.48 -34.76 -13.73
CA SER A 305 -28.92 -34.99 -13.87
C SER A 305 -29.78 -34.34 -12.78
N ARG A 306 -29.24 -34.03 -11.57
CA ARG A 306 -30.02 -33.42 -10.48
C ARG A 306 -30.15 -31.90 -10.51
N VAL A 307 -29.21 -31.20 -11.16
CA VAL A 307 -29.23 -29.73 -11.22
C VAL A 307 -30.33 -29.24 -12.16
N GLN A 308 -30.63 -29.98 -13.24
CA GLN A 308 -31.66 -29.58 -14.20
C GLN A 308 -33.08 -29.61 -13.62
N HIS A 309 -33.36 -30.52 -12.67
CA HIS A 309 -34.70 -30.71 -12.13
C HIS A 309 -35.10 -29.68 -11.05
N SER A 310 -34.14 -28.97 -10.45
CA SER A 310 -34.43 -27.90 -9.47
C SER A 310 -34.69 -26.52 -10.09
N TYR A 311 -34.30 -26.28 -11.35
CA TYR A 311 -34.51 -24.99 -12.01
C TYR A 311 -35.89 -24.80 -12.65
N GLN A 312 -36.67 -25.86 -12.86
CA GLN A 312 -38.03 -25.74 -13.40
C GLN A 312 -39.11 -25.39 -12.38
N HIS A 313 -38.82 -25.41 -11.08
CA HIS A 313 -39.82 -25.12 -10.03
C HIS A 313 -39.86 -23.65 -9.56
N ILE A 314 -38.97 -22.78 -10.09
CA ILE A 314 -38.83 -21.37 -9.67
C ILE A 314 -39.29 -20.38 -10.78
N LEU A 315 -39.73 -20.86 -11.94
CA LEU A 315 -40.28 -20.02 -13.01
C LEU A 315 -41.70 -20.44 -13.40
N ARG A 316 -42.63 -20.26 -12.45
CA ARG A 316 -43.98 -19.79 -12.77
C ARG A 316 -44.12 -18.36 -12.28
#